data_AF-A0A966WQV0-F1
#
_entry.id   AF-A0A966WQV0-F1
#
_cell.length_a   1.000
_cell.length_b   1.000
_cell.length_c   1.000
_cell.angle_alpha   90.00
_cell.angle_beta   90.00
_cell.angle_gamma   90.00
#
_symmetry.space_group_name_H-M   'P 1'
#
loop_
_entity.id
_entity.type
_entity.pdbx_description
1 polymer ?
#
loop_
_entity_poly.entity_id
_entity_poly.type
_entity_poly.pdbx_seq_one_letter_code
_entity_poly.pdbx_strand_id
1 'polypeptide(L)' 'MNAETLSLLPLTGSTAAEILDLDLREIATQQFAAVRDAFHANCMLVFRNQRLGAAELLGWTASQR' A
#
# COMPACT_ATOMS: atom_id res chain seq x y z
N MET A 1 13.26 16.09 4.87
CA MET A 1 11.96 15.53 4.45
C MET A 1 11.98 14.07 4.83
N ASN A 2 11.29 13.69 5.90
CA ASN A 2 11.28 12.30 6.36
C ASN A 2 10.41 11.52 5.37
N ALA A 3 11.00 10.54 4.67
CA ALA A 3 10.21 9.55 3.97
C ALA A 3 9.39 8.83 5.03
N GLU A 4 8.07 9.05 5.03
CA GLU A 4 7.15 8.29 5.87
C GLU A 4 7.34 6.81 5.52
N THR A 5 8.07 6.13 6.39
CA THR A 5 8.52 4.76 6.16
C THR A 5 7.33 3.86 6.44
N LEU A 6 6.87 3.12 5.42
CA LEU A 6 5.81 2.15 5.59
C LEU A 6 6.28 1.01 6.50
N SER A 7 5.43 0.63 7.45
CA SER A 7 5.67 -0.54 8.30
C SER A 7 5.21 -1.80 7.57
N LEU A 8 6.12 -2.77 7.41
CA LEU A 8 5.90 -4.00 6.64
C LEU A 8 6.03 -5.22 7.55
N LEU A 9 5.03 -6.10 7.50
CA LEU A 9 5.04 -7.39 8.17
C LEU A 9 5.11 -8.51 7.13
N PRO A 10 6.23 -9.26 7.04
CA PRO A 10 6.33 -10.41 6.13
C PRO A 10 5.31 -11.51 6.51
N LEU A 11 4.58 -12.03 5.53
CA LEU A 11 3.49 -12.99 5.80
C LEU A 11 3.95 -14.46 5.75
N THR A 12 4.77 -14.85 4.77
CA THR A 12 5.50 -16.13 4.69
C THR A 12 6.40 -16.10 3.46
N GLY A 13 7.67 -16.52 3.56
CA GLY A 13 8.62 -16.41 2.45
C GLY A 13 8.93 -14.96 2.06
N SER A 14 9.74 -14.74 1.01
CA SER A 14 10.14 -13.40 0.57
C SER A 14 9.17 -12.76 -0.44
N THR A 15 7.94 -13.27 -0.54
CA THR A 15 7.01 -13.00 -1.65
C THR A 15 5.66 -12.47 -1.20
N ALA A 16 5.53 -12.05 0.06
CA ALA A 16 4.30 -11.44 0.56
C ALA A 16 4.58 -10.59 1.79
N ALA A 17 4.04 -9.38 1.81
CA ALA A 17 4.06 -8.52 3.00
C ALA A 17 2.69 -7.87 3.26
N GLU A 18 2.36 -7.70 4.52
CA GLU A 18 1.27 -6.82 4.97
C GLU A 18 1.83 -5.42 5.22
N ILE A 19 1.11 -4.40 4.78
CA ILE A 19 1.41 -3.01 5.14
C ILE A 19 0.53 -2.62 6.32
N LEU A 20 1.18 -2.17 7.39
CA LEU A 20 0.54 -1.75 8.63
C LEU A 20 0.28 -0.24 8.62
N ASP A 21 -0.78 0.15 9.32
CA ASP A 21 -1.12 1.55 9.62
C ASP A 21 -1.27 2.48 8.40
N LEU A 22 -1.73 1.93 7.27
CA LEU A 22 -2.02 2.69 6.05
C LEU A 22 -3.54 2.77 5.80
N ASP A 23 -4.06 3.97 5.61
CA ASP A 23 -5.42 4.20 5.10
C ASP A 23 -5.38 4.48 3.59
N LEU A 24 -5.99 3.60 2.79
CA LEU A 24 -5.97 3.74 1.33
C LEU A 24 -6.84 4.92 0.83
N ARG A 25 -7.73 5.46 1.67
CA ARG A 25 -8.59 6.61 1.31
C ARG A 25 -7.86 7.94 1.34
N GLU A 26 -6.77 8.03 2.12
CA GLU A 26 -6.03 9.27 2.37
C GLU A 26 -4.55 9.14 2.01
N ILE A 27 -4.21 8.17 1.16
CA ILE A 27 -2.81 7.89 0.80
C ILE A 27 -2.14 9.06 0.10
N ALA A 28 -1.02 9.52 0.64
CA ALA A 28 -0.20 10.56 0.03
C ALA A 28 0.64 10.00 -1.14
N THR A 29 1.03 10.86 -2.09
CA THR A 29 1.87 10.47 -3.24
C THR A 29 3.19 9.80 -2.83
N GLN A 30 3.80 10.27 -1.73
CA GLN A 30 5.05 9.70 -1.23
C GLN A 30 4.86 8.30 -0.63
N GLN A 31 3.79 8.10 0.14
CA GLN A 31 3.41 6.79 0.67
C GLN A 31 3.08 5.84 -0.47
N PHE A 32 2.42 6.33 -1.52
CA PHE A 32 2.13 5.54 -2.71
C PHE A 32 3.40 5.05 -3.42
N ALA A 33 4.42 5.90 -3.57
CA ALA A 33 5.71 5.48 -4.12
C ALA A 33 6.35 4.35 -3.28
N ALA A 34 6.27 4.44 -1.95
CA ALA A 34 6.76 3.38 -1.06
C ALA A 34 5.93 2.09 -1.17
N VAL A 35 4.60 2.17 -1.38
CA VAL A 35 3.74 1.00 -1.66
C VAL A 35 4.20 0.31 -2.94
N ARG A 36 4.50 1.07 -4.00
CA ARG A 36 4.98 0.52 -5.26
C ARG A 36 6.33 -0.20 -5.10
N ASP A 37 7.27 0.40 -4.37
CA ASP A 37 8.57 -0.21 -4.13
C ASP A 37 8.44 -1.49 -3.28
N ALA A 38 7.57 -1.47 -2.27
CA ALA A 38 7.23 -2.67 -1.49
C ALA A 38 6.60 -3.77 -2.35
N PHE A 39 5.76 -3.40 -3.33
CA PHE A 39 5.18 -4.35 -4.28
C PHE A 39 6.23 -4.99 -5.17
N HIS A 40 7.21 -4.22 -5.67
CA HIS A 40 8.32 -4.78 -6.45
C HIS A 40 9.18 -5.74 -5.62
N ALA A 41 9.39 -5.44 -4.33
CA ALA A 41 10.18 -6.29 -3.45
C ALA A 41 9.45 -7.58 -3.04
N ASN A 42 8.13 -7.53 -2.88
CA ASN A 42 7.35 -8.62 -2.29
C ASN A 42 6.38 -9.28 -3.27
N CYS A 43 6.17 -8.79 -4.50
CA CYS A 43 5.20 -9.31 -5.50
C CYS A 43 3.72 -9.33 -5.09
N MET A 44 3.40 -9.34 -3.80
CA MET A 44 2.05 -9.30 -3.25
C MET A 44 2.05 -8.49 -1.96
N LEU A 45 1.07 -7.59 -1.84
CA LEU A 45 0.83 -6.80 -0.65
C LEU A 45 -0.58 -7.05 -0.11
N VAL A 46 -0.71 -7.12 1.21
CA VAL A 46 -2.00 -7.23 1.89
C VAL A 46 -2.25 -5.95 2.69
N PHE A 47 -3.45 -5.40 2.53
CA PHE A 47 -3.93 -4.26 3.31
C PHE A 47 -5.15 -4.73 4.11
N ARG A 48 -5.09 -4.63 5.43
CA ARG A 48 -6.19 -5.02 6.32
C ARG A 48 -7.00 -3.81 6.77
N ASN A 49 -8.20 -4.08 7.26
CA ASN A 49 -9.13 -3.08 7.80
C ASN A 49 -9.53 -1.98 6.79
N GLN A 50 -9.42 -2.26 5.50
CA GLN A 50 -9.85 -1.37 4.43
C GLN A 50 -11.32 -1.62 4.10
N ARG A 51 -12.18 -0.64 4.39
CA ARG A 51 -13.56 -0.63 3.91
C ARG A 51 -13.66 0.37 2.78
N LEU A 52 -13.51 -0.14 1.56
CA LEU A 52 -13.54 0.66 0.33
C LEU A 52 -14.81 0.37 -0.46
N GLY A 53 -15.51 1.42 -0.85
CA GLY A 53 -16.55 1.38 -1.87
C GLY A 53 -15.96 1.37 -3.29
N ALA A 54 -16.81 1.14 -4.29
CA ALA A 54 -16.39 1.09 -5.68
C ALA A 54 -15.71 2.38 -6.17
N ALA A 55 -16.20 3.55 -5.73
CA ALA A 55 -15.62 4.85 -6.09
C ALA A 55 -14.20 5.03 -5.52
N GLU A 56 -13.97 4.57 -4.29
CA GLU A 56 -12.66 4.65 -3.63
C GLU A 56 -11.66 3.69 -4.28
N LEU A 57 -12.11 2.48 -4.64
CA LEU A 57 -11.29 1.53 -5.41
C LEU A 57 -10.92 2.09 -6.79
N LEU A 58 -11.88 2.67 -7.51
CA LEU A 58 -11.62 3.29 -8.81
C LEU A 58 -10.65 4.48 -8.67
N GLY A 59 -10.84 5.34 -7.67
CA GLY A 59 -9.92 6.43 -7.35
C GLY A 59 -8.50 5.94 -7.10
N TRP A 60 -8.36 4.86 -6.31
CA TRP A 60 -7.06 4.24 -6.03
C TRP A 60 -6.39 3.70 -7.30
N THR A 61 -7.15 3.13 -8.24
CA THR A 61 -6.60 2.65 -9.53
C THR A 61 -6.37 3.77 -10.55
N ALA A 62 -7.09 4.89 -10.47
CA ALA A 62 -7.01 5.99 -11.42
C ALA A 62 -5.88 6.99 -11.10
N SER A 63 -5.55 7.17 -9.81
CA SER A 63 -4.39 7.96 -9.35
C SER A 63 -3.01 7.35 -9.71
N GLN A 64 -3.03 6.27 -10.50
CA GLN A 64 -1.87 5.49 -10.95
C GLN A 64 -1.31 5.94 -12.30
N ARG A 65 -1.88 6.98 -12.91
CA ARG A 65 -1.44 7.55 -14.19
C ARG A 65 -0.58 8.79 -14.00
#